data_AF-A0A8S3V6D1-F1
#
_entry.id   AF-A0A8S3V6D1-F1
#
_cell.length_a   1.000
_cell.length_b   1.000
_cell.length_c   1.000
_cell.angle_alpha   90.00
_cell.angle_beta   90.00
_cell.angle_gamma   90.00
#
_symmetry.space_group_name_H-M   'P 1'
#
loop_
_entity.id
_entity.type
_entity.pdbx_description
1 polymer ?
#
loop_
_entity_poly.entity_id
_entity_poly.type
_entity_poly.pdbx_seq_one_letter_code
_entity_poly.pdbx_strand_id
1 'polypeptide(L)'
;MTELPKNLTVNITTSRPSDNFGVLPLSVGIPIILITFCSICVSLVVIFSLIRSKTGNFFTWKVIDRFSLYTVLLDLFLYTTQTSYGIHQRFGKSTRINDLACSIYGILILEFAVAQVILCSAMAVYAFSLVVRNQNLNLGKWDSFIILPAIGATLTEFTVAAYFDKFSPNPVYCSLKEERGFLTFHFIQICLGILISFVIIIVLYLIMWCFIKRQTKMMNRSFGQQSAVNSRRLALKLSLFVLVHVIQFGGNAVEGLWISIEEPPMNVRYATIFIGATGGMMNGLVFLTARK
;
A
#
# COMPACT_ATOMS: atom_id res chain seq x y z
N MET A 1 -44.14 -0.10 60.12
CA MET A 1 -44.36 -0.20 58.66
C MET A 1 -44.20 1.19 58.11
N THR A 2 -42.98 1.49 57.67
CA THR A 2 -42.58 2.79 57.13
C THR A 2 -42.22 2.56 55.67
N GLU A 3 -42.82 3.35 54.80
CA GLU A 3 -42.88 3.17 53.36
C GLU A 3 -41.50 3.29 52.69
N LEU A 4 -41.26 2.37 51.75
CA LEU A 4 -40.10 2.35 50.87
C LEU A 4 -40.25 3.47 49.81
N PRO A 5 -39.25 4.35 49.58
CA PRO A 5 -39.33 5.30 48.48
C PRO A 5 -39.15 4.59 47.13
N LYS A 6 -40.10 4.88 46.24
CA LYS A 6 -40.18 4.45 44.85
C LYS A 6 -39.03 5.02 44.01
N ASN A 7 -38.53 4.17 43.12
CA ASN A 7 -37.93 4.49 41.82
C ASN A 7 -36.76 5.47 41.81
N LEU A 8 -35.56 4.93 42.06
CA LEU A 8 -34.34 5.44 41.44
C LEU A 8 -34.32 4.93 39.98
N THR A 9 -35.05 5.58 39.08
CA THR A 9 -34.84 5.40 37.64
C THR A 9 -33.48 5.98 37.31
N VAL A 10 -32.47 5.10 37.25
CA VAL A 10 -31.18 5.39 36.62
C VAL A 10 -31.49 5.76 35.17
N ASN A 11 -31.44 7.06 34.87
CA ASN A 11 -31.37 7.55 33.50
C ASN A 11 -30.05 7.02 32.92
N ILE A 12 -30.11 5.82 32.34
CA ILE A 12 -29.14 5.39 31.34
C ILE A 12 -29.41 6.29 30.14
N THR A 13 -28.80 7.47 30.13
CA THR A 13 -28.56 8.18 28.89
C THR A 13 -27.80 7.21 27.99
N THR A 14 -28.52 6.65 27.04
CA THR A 14 -27.98 5.95 25.88
C THR A 14 -27.19 6.98 25.09
N SER A 15 -25.95 7.25 25.53
CA SER A 15 -24.93 7.84 24.68
C SER A 15 -24.88 6.99 23.42
N ARG A 16 -25.11 7.60 22.25
CA ARG A 16 -24.87 6.95 20.98
C ARG A 16 -23.48 6.30 21.00
N PRO A 17 -23.29 5.13 20.39
CA PRO A 17 -21.98 4.48 20.29
C PRO A 17 -20.95 5.27 19.44
N SER A 18 -21.25 6.51 19.04
CA SER A 18 -20.38 7.41 18.28
C SER A 18 -19.27 8.08 19.09
N ASP A 19 -19.38 8.12 20.42
CA ASP A 19 -18.54 9.04 21.23
C ASP A 19 -17.20 8.42 21.71
N ASN A 20 -16.98 7.12 21.45
CA ASN A 20 -15.75 6.40 21.82
C ASN A 20 -14.87 5.98 20.61
N PHE A 21 -15.20 6.41 19.39
CA PHE A 21 -14.48 6.00 18.16
C PHE A 21 -13.12 6.70 17.93
N GLY A 22 -12.63 7.52 18.86
CA GLY A 22 -11.62 8.54 18.53
C GLY A 22 -10.15 8.11 18.47
N VAL A 23 -9.74 7.08 19.22
CA VAL A 23 -8.30 6.84 19.44
C VAL A 23 -7.97 5.34 19.43
N LEU A 24 -7.02 4.96 18.58
CA LEU A 24 -6.49 3.60 18.52
C LEU A 24 -6.00 3.13 19.91
N PRO A 25 -6.29 1.88 20.32
CA PRO A 25 -5.80 1.34 21.59
C PRO A 25 -4.27 1.51 21.70
N LEU A 26 -3.76 1.82 22.90
CA LEU A 26 -2.33 2.04 23.13
C LEU A 26 -1.48 0.84 22.66
N SER A 27 -1.99 -0.36 22.89
CA SER A 27 -1.39 -1.64 22.50
C SER A 27 -1.30 -1.85 20.99
N VAL A 28 -1.98 -1.02 20.18
CA VAL A 28 -1.99 -1.08 18.72
C VAL A 28 -1.30 0.16 18.12
N GLY A 29 -1.59 1.35 18.64
CA GLY A 29 -1.06 2.62 18.13
C GLY A 29 0.45 2.75 18.26
N ILE A 30 1.02 2.42 19.42
CA ILE A 30 2.48 2.53 19.62
C ILE A 30 3.23 1.57 18.67
N PRO A 31 2.87 0.27 18.57
CA PRO A 31 3.49 -0.62 17.60
C PRO A 31 3.42 -0.14 16.15
N ILE A 32 2.29 0.43 15.71
CA ILE A 32 2.16 0.97 14.35
C ILE A 32 3.10 2.17 14.12
N ILE A 33 3.19 3.09 15.08
CA ILE A 33 4.13 4.23 14.98
C ILE A 33 5.58 3.71 14.90
N LEU A 34 5.94 2.74 15.72
CA LEU A 34 7.29 2.17 15.72
C LEU A 34 7.62 1.45 14.41
N ILE A 35 6.70 0.63 13.89
CA ILE A 35 6.98 -0.15 12.68
C ILE A 35 7.01 0.74 11.43
N THR A 36 6.15 1.75 11.35
CA THR A 36 6.18 2.74 10.26
C THR A 36 7.46 3.59 10.33
N PHE A 37 7.91 3.96 11.52
CA PHE A 37 9.21 4.61 11.70
C PHE A 37 10.39 3.72 11.29
N CYS A 38 10.38 2.43 11.66
CA CYS A 38 11.38 1.47 11.19
C CYS A 38 11.40 1.35 9.66
N SER A 39 10.21 1.33 9.02
CA SER A 39 10.08 1.33 7.56
C SER A 39 10.69 2.58 6.93
N ILE A 40 10.54 3.77 7.54
CA ILE A 40 11.23 5.01 7.10
C ILE A 40 12.76 4.82 7.14
N CYS A 41 13.31 4.32 8.25
CA CYS A 41 14.74 4.10 8.38
C CYS A 41 15.27 3.13 7.32
N VAL A 42 14.56 2.03 7.06
CA VAL A 42 14.92 1.06 6.01
C VAL A 42 14.91 1.73 4.63
N SER A 43 13.86 2.49 4.29
CA SER A 43 13.80 3.20 3.01
C SER A 43 14.98 4.16 2.83
N LEU A 44 15.33 4.93 3.86
CA LEU A 44 16.49 5.84 3.81
C LEU A 44 17.81 5.10 3.60
N VAL A 45 18.02 3.96 4.26
CA VAL A 45 19.22 3.12 4.08
C VAL A 45 19.29 2.58 2.65
N VAL A 46 18.18 2.12 2.08
CA VAL A 46 18.13 1.63 0.70
C VAL A 46 18.42 2.76 -0.29
N ILE A 47 17.79 3.92 -0.12
CA ILE A 47 18.04 5.12 -0.96
C ILE A 47 19.52 5.49 -0.91
N PHE A 48 20.10 5.64 0.28
CA PHE A 48 21.51 5.96 0.45
C PHE A 48 22.42 4.92 -0.21
N SER A 49 22.11 3.63 -0.02
CA SER A 49 22.87 2.53 -0.63
C SER A 49 22.80 2.52 -2.15
N LEU A 50 21.64 2.83 -2.73
CA LEU A 50 21.45 2.96 -4.18
C LEU A 50 22.25 4.14 -4.72
N ILE A 51 22.05 5.34 -4.18
CA ILE A 51 22.73 6.56 -4.64
C ILE A 51 24.25 6.41 -4.55
N ARG A 52 24.77 5.87 -3.44
CA ARG A 52 26.22 5.70 -3.24
C ARG A 52 26.83 4.67 -4.20
N SER A 53 26.07 3.64 -4.59
CA SER A 53 26.62 2.52 -5.35
C SER A 53 26.47 2.64 -6.86
N LYS A 54 25.79 3.68 -7.34
CA LYS A 54 25.50 3.87 -8.76
C LYS A 54 26.17 5.13 -9.26
N THR A 55 26.84 5.02 -10.39
CA THR A 55 27.50 6.12 -11.09
C THR A 55 26.82 6.32 -12.45
N GLY A 56 26.65 7.57 -12.87
CA GLY A 56 26.03 7.93 -14.15
C GLY A 56 24.53 8.25 -14.07
N ASN A 57 23.94 8.55 -15.23
CA ASN A 57 22.56 9.04 -15.33
C ASN A 57 21.53 8.03 -14.80
N PHE A 58 20.58 8.50 -14.00
CA PHE A 58 19.55 7.67 -13.37
C PHE A 58 18.79 6.77 -14.37
N PHE A 59 18.44 7.30 -15.55
CA PHE A 59 17.70 6.56 -16.57
C PHE A 59 18.48 5.41 -17.22
N THR A 60 19.80 5.32 -17.01
CA THR A 60 20.64 4.21 -17.50
C THR A 60 20.88 3.13 -16.46
N TRP A 61 20.40 3.31 -15.22
CA TRP A 61 20.51 2.29 -14.17
C TRP A 61 19.75 1.02 -14.54
N LYS A 62 20.06 -0.12 -13.90
CA LYS A 62 19.33 -1.37 -14.16
C LYS A 62 17.86 -1.18 -13.76
N VAL A 63 16.97 -1.82 -14.51
CA VAL A 63 15.50 -1.75 -14.28
C VAL A 63 15.14 -2.07 -12.83
N ILE A 64 15.76 -3.11 -12.24
CA ILE A 64 15.52 -3.47 -10.85
C ILE A 64 15.98 -2.41 -9.85
N ASP A 65 17.07 -1.69 -10.12
CA ASP A 65 17.56 -0.62 -9.25
C ASP A 65 16.62 0.58 -9.29
N ARG A 66 16.11 0.93 -10.47
CA ARG A 66 15.15 2.04 -10.64
C ARG A 66 13.81 1.72 -9.97
N PHE A 67 13.25 0.53 -10.21
CA PHE A 67 12.03 0.10 -9.51
C PHE A 67 12.22 0.04 -8.00
N SER A 68 13.36 -0.47 -7.52
CA SER A 68 13.68 -0.44 -6.08
C SER A 68 13.67 0.98 -5.55
N LEU A 69 14.28 1.95 -6.26
CA LEU A 69 14.27 3.36 -5.86
C LEU A 69 12.85 3.93 -5.81
N TYR A 70 12.05 3.71 -6.85
CA TYR A 70 10.66 4.17 -6.88
C TYR A 70 9.86 3.60 -5.71
N THR A 71 9.99 2.29 -5.44
CA THR A 71 9.30 1.63 -4.32
C THR A 71 9.68 2.27 -2.98
N VAL A 72 10.97 2.44 -2.69
CA VAL A 72 11.38 2.99 -1.38
C VAL A 72 11.10 4.48 -1.22
N LEU A 73 11.01 5.24 -2.32
CA LEU A 73 10.54 6.62 -2.27
C LEU A 73 9.04 6.68 -1.92
N LEU A 74 8.22 5.84 -2.56
CA LEU A 74 6.80 5.74 -2.21
C LEU A 74 6.60 5.27 -0.76
N ASP A 75 7.36 4.26 -0.32
CA ASP A 75 7.37 3.80 1.07
C ASP A 75 7.74 4.95 2.02
N LEU A 76 8.80 5.71 1.71
CA LEU A 76 9.25 6.81 2.55
C LEU A 76 8.13 7.82 2.78
N PHE A 77 7.43 8.26 1.72
CA PHE A 77 6.35 9.23 1.87
C PHE A 77 5.11 8.64 2.56
N LEU A 78 4.72 7.42 2.21
CA LEU A 78 3.59 6.73 2.83
C LEU A 78 3.80 6.58 4.34
N TYR A 79 4.94 6.01 4.75
CA TYR A 79 5.21 5.72 6.15
C TYR A 79 5.54 6.98 6.96
N THR A 80 6.14 8.01 6.35
CA THR A 80 6.28 9.33 7.00
C THR A 80 4.91 9.92 7.32
N THR A 81 3.97 9.82 6.38
CA THR A 81 2.60 10.31 6.57
C THR A 81 1.87 9.51 7.66
N GLN A 82 1.96 8.18 7.65
CA GLN A 82 1.35 7.33 8.67
C GLN A 82 1.96 7.53 10.06
N THR A 83 3.29 7.63 10.16
CA THR A 83 3.98 7.92 11.43
C THR A 83 3.53 9.27 11.98
N SER A 84 3.49 10.30 11.11
CA SER A 84 3.08 11.65 11.49
C SER A 84 1.62 11.69 11.94
N TYR A 85 0.73 10.99 11.23
CA TYR A 85 -0.68 10.85 11.64
C TYR A 85 -0.79 10.19 13.00
N GLY A 86 -0.11 9.05 13.21
CA GLY A 86 -0.14 8.33 14.48
C GLY A 86 0.38 9.18 15.65
N ILE A 87 1.46 9.93 15.44
CA ILE A 87 1.98 10.87 16.45
C ILE A 87 0.98 12.00 16.72
N HIS A 88 0.40 12.60 15.69
CA HIS A 88 -0.57 13.69 15.83
C HIS A 88 -1.82 13.22 16.57
N GLN A 89 -2.39 12.08 16.20
CA GLN A 89 -3.57 11.51 16.86
C GLN A 89 -3.28 11.17 18.34
N ARG A 90 -2.07 10.69 18.65
CA ARG A 90 -1.74 10.17 19.98
C ARG A 90 -1.22 11.21 20.95
N PHE A 91 -0.34 12.09 20.48
CA PHE A 91 0.39 13.05 21.30
C PHE A 91 0.01 14.51 20.99
N GLY A 92 -0.91 14.71 20.04
CA GLY A 92 -1.46 16.03 19.73
C GLY A 92 -2.14 16.67 20.93
N LYS A 93 -2.05 18.00 21.02
CA LYS A 93 -2.72 18.78 22.07
C LYS A 93 -4.23 18.76 21.94
N SER A 94 -4.75 18.54 20.72
CA SER A 94 -6.17 18.33 20.49
C SER A 94 -6.49 16.84 20.52
N THR A 95 -7.52 16.47 21.29
CA THR A 95 -8.07 15.11 21.33
C THR A 95 -8.66 14.65 19.99
N ARG A 96 -8.82 15.58 19.04
CA ARG A 96 -9.32 15.33 17.68
C ARG A 96 -8.44 16.03 16.66
N ILE A 97 -8.12 15.33 15.57
CA ILE A 97 -7.50 15.90 14.38
C ILE A 97 -8.52 16.80 13.68
N ASN A 98 -8.10 17.99 13.27
CA ASN A 98 -8.96 18.92 12.53
C ASN A 98 -9.21 18.41 11.10
N ASP A 99 -10.31 18.86 10.48
CA ASP A 99 -10.74 18.34 9.18
C ASP A 99 -9.70 18.58 8.08
N LEU A 100 -9.01 19.73 8.10
CA LEU A 100 -7.94 20.04 7.14
C LEU A 100 -6.76 19.08 7.25
N ALA A 101 -6.22 18.85 8.45
CA ALA A 101 -5.12 17.91 8.62
C ALA A 101 -5.58 16.49 8.28
N CYS A 102 -6.83 16.15 8.59
CA CYS A 102 -7.39 14.86 8.23
C CYS A 102 -7.40 14.64 6.71
N SER A 103 -7.91 15.60 5.95
CA SER A 103 -7.87 15.58 4.49
C SER A 103 -6.44 15.46 3.95
N ILE A 104 -5.48 16.20 4.50
CA ILE A 104 -4.07 16.13 4.07
C ILE A 104 -3.49 14.73 4.30
N TYR A 105 -3.64 14.17 5.51
CA TYR A 105 -3.15 12.82 5.79
C TYR A 105 -3.84 11.77 4.91
N GLY A 106 -5.16 11.89 4.71
CA GLY A 106 -5.92 10.96 3.90
C GLY A 106 -5.52 10.99 2.43
N ILE A 107 -5.36 12.19 1.84
CA ILE A 107 -4.85 12.35 0.47
C ILE A 107 -3.50 11.65 0.35
N LEU A 108 -2.53 12.00 1.20
CA LEU A 108 -1.16 11.50 1.08
C LEU A 108 -1.09 9.97 1.27
N ILE A 109 -1.81 9.41 2.25
CA ILE A 109 -1.83 7.96 2.47
C ILE A 109 -2.40 7.23 1.23
N LEU A 110 -3.56 7.66 0.74
CA LEU A 110 -4.21 7.02 -0.40
C LEU A 110 -3.40 7.19 -1.70
N GLU A 111 -2.84 8.37 -1.90
CA GLU A 111 -1.98 8.72 -3.02
C GLU A 111 -0.80 7.75 -3.15
N PHE A 112 0.02 7.64 -2.10
CA PHE A 112 1.20 6.78 -2.16
C PHE A 112 0.84 5.30 -2.16
N ALA A 113 -0.26 4.90 -1.52
CA ALA A 113 -0.76 3.52 -1.58
C ALA A 113 -1.17 3.14 -3.02
N VAL A 114 -1.94 3.97 -3.72
CA VAL A 114 -2.37 3.70 -5.10
C VAL A 114 -1.18 3.76 -6.06
N ALA A 115 -0.26 4.71 -5.88
CA ALA A 115 0.97 4.77 -6.68
C ALA A 115 1.79 3.48 -6.56
N GLN A 116 1.84 2.86 -5.37
CA GLN A 116 2.51 1.57 -5.18
C GLN A 116 1.81 0.43 -5.93
N VAL A 117 0.48 0.41 -5.97
CA VAL A 117 -0.30 -0.57 -6.75
C VAL A 117 0.03 -0.45 -8.23
N ILE A 118 0.05 0.76 -8.78
CA ILE A 118 0.36 1.00 -10.19
C ILE A 118 1.80 0.58 -10.50
N LEU A 119 2.75 0.94 -9.62
CA LEU A 119 4.16 0.54 -9.75
C LEU A 119 4.32 -1.00 -9.75
N CYS A 120 3.63 -1.69 -8.86
CA CYS A 120 3.67 -3.16 -8.78
C CYS A 120 3.06 -3.82 -10.01
N SER A 121 1.96 -3.29 -10.53
CA SER A 121 1.36 -3.73 -11.79
C SER A 121 2.33 -3.56 -12.96
N ALA A 122 3.03 -2.43 -13.04
CA ALA A 122 4.05 -2.20 -14.06
C ALA A 122 5.23 -3.19 -13.95
N MET A 123 5.70 -3.47 -12.73
CA MET A 123 6.73 -4.50 -12.49
C MET A 123 6.27 -5.89 -12.94
N ALA A 124 5.02 -6.27 -12.67
CA ALA A 124 4.45 -7.54 -13.07
C ALA A 124 4.34 -7.68 -14.60
N VAL A 125 3.86 -6.63 -15.30
CA VAL A 125 3.77 -6.58 -16.77
C VAL A 125 5.16 -6.65 -17.41
N TYR A 126 6.15 -5.97 -16.85
CA TYR A 126 7.53 -6.04 -17.33
C TYR A 126 8.13 -7.43 -17.15
N ALA A 127 8.01 -8.03 -15.96
CA ALA A 127 8.50 -9.38 -15.69
C ALA A 127 7.86 -10.42 -16.63
N PHE A 128 6.54 -10.31 -16.86
CA PHE A 128 5.82 -11.15 -17.81
C PHE A 128 6.35 -10.98 -19.25
N SER A 129 6.50 -9.73 -19.71
CA SER A 129 6.99 -9.45 -21.06
C SER A 129 8.41 -9.97 -21.28
N LEU A 130 9.26 -9.86 -20.25
CA LEU A 130 10.63 -10.35 -20.29
C LEU A 130 10.70 -11.88 -20.36
N VAL A 131 9.86 -12.60 -19.60
CA VAL A 131 9.92 -14.06 -19.49
C VAL A 131 9.13 -14.76 -20.58
N VAL A 132 7.88 -14.34 -20.80
CA VAL A 132 6.94 -15.04 -21.69
C VAL A 132 7.07 -14.54 -23.12
N ARG A 133 7.21 -13.22 -23.31
CA ARG A 133 7.33 -12.62 -24.65
C ARG A 133 8.78 -12.48 -25.12
N ASN A 134 9.76 -12.74 -24.25
CA ASN A 134 11.18 -12.47 -24.50
C ASN A 134 11.44 -11.02 -24.98
N GLN A 135 10.65 -10.07 -24.48
CA GLN A 135 10.70 -8.67 -24.85
C GLN A 135 11.26 -7.85 -23.69
N ASN A 136 12.39 -7.20 -23.92
CA ASN A 136 12.90 -6.19 -22.99
C ASN A 136 12.25 -4.84 -23.35
N LEU A 137 11.26 -4.43 -22.56
CA LEU A 137 10.65 -3.12 -22.73
C LEU A 137 11.71 -2.04 -22.41
N ASN A 138 11.75 -0.97 -23.19
CA ASN A 138 12.69 0.15 -23.02
C ASN A 138 12.32 1.03 -21.81
N LEU A 139 12.17 0.42 -20.63
CA LEU A 139 11.99 1.11 -19.37
C LEU A 139 13.24 1.96 -19.10
N GLY A 140 13.03 3.18 -18.63
CA GLY A 140 14.03 4.23 -18.44
C GLY A 140 13.48 5.51 -19.05
N LYS A 141 13.37 5.56 -20.38
CA LYS A 141 12.72 6.68 -21.09
C LYS A 141 11.21 6.75 -20.81
N TRP A 142 10.58 5.59 -20.62
CA TRP A 142 9.14 5.47 -20.41
C TRP A 142 8.72 5.44 -18.93
N ASP A 143 9.68 5.54 -18.00
CA ASP A 143 9.37 5.48 -16.57
C ASP A 143 8.45 6.65 -16.15
N SER A 144 8.65 7.83 -16.74
CA SER A 144 7.80 9.00 -16.50
C SER A 144 6.34 8.77 -16.92
N PHE A 145 6.07 8.01 -17.98
CA PHE A 145 4.72 7.67 -18.43
C PHE A 145 3.99 6.71 -17.48
N ILE A 146 4.71 6.03 -16.59
CA ILE A 146 4.12 5.19 -15.54
C ILE A 146 3.95 6.01 -14.26
N ILE A 147 5.01 6.71 -13.83
CA ILE A 147 5.05 7.39 -12.53
C ILE A 147 4.21 8.67 -12.52
N LEU A 148 4.26 9.50 -13.58
CA LEU A 148 3.54 10.78 -13.59
C LEU A 148 2.02 10.61 -13.55
N PRO A 149 1.39 9.70 -14.32
CA PRO A 149 -0.04 9.45 -14.16
C PRO A 149 -0.37 8.84 -12.81
N ALA A 150 0.49 7.95 -12.30
CA ALA A 150 0.29 7.27 -11.02
C ALA A 150 0.35 8.20 -9.81
N ILE A 151 0.97 9.39 -9.95
CA ILE A 151 1.03 10.40 -8.90
C ILE A 151 0.07 11.57 -9.21
N GLY A 152 0.08 12.07 -10.44
CA GLY A 152 -0.67 13.26 -10.81
C GLY A 152 -2.19 13.05 -10.88
N ALA A 153 -2.63 11.93 -11.46
CA ALA A 153 -4.07 11.68 -11.62
C ALA A 153 -4.72 11.34 -10.28
N THR A 154 -4.06 10.51 -9.48
CA THR A 154 -4.49 10.12 -8.14
C THR A 154 -4.51 11.31 -7.18
N LEU A 155 -3.48 12.17 -7.21
CA LEU A 155 -3.44 13.35 -6.36
C LEU A 155 -4.57 14.32 -6.70
N THR A 156 -4.86 14.47 -7.99
CA THR A 156 -5.99 15.29 -8.46
C THR A 156 -7.32 14.72 -7.95
N GLU A 157 -7.54 13.41 -8.09
CA GLU A 157 -8.75 12.74 -7.62
C GLU A 157 -8.96 12.91 -6.11
N PHE A 158 -7.92 12.66 -5.30
CA PHE A 158 -8.01 12.79 -3.85
C PHE A 158 -8.14 14.22 -3.38
N THR A 159 -7.53 15.18 -4.11
CA THR A 159 -7.72 16.62 -3.82
C THR A 159 -9.15 17.05 -4.11
N VAL A 160 -9.75 16.58 -5.21
CA VAL A 160 -11.17 16.82 -5.50
C VAL A 160 -12.06 16.22 -4.42
N ALA A 161 -11.77 14.99 -3.96
CA ALA A 161 -12.50 14.38 -2.85
C ALA A 161 -12.38 15.22 -1.55
N ALA A 162 -11.19 15.74 -1.25
CA ALA A 162 -11.00 16.62 -0.10
C ALA A 162 -11.74 17.96 -0.24
N TYR A 163 -11.80 18.54 -1.43
CA TYR A 163 -12.56 19.76 -1.70
C TYR A 163 -14.06 19.58 -1.39
N PHE A 164 -14.59 18.37 -1.60
CA PHE A 164 -15.98 18.04 -1.26
C PHE A 164 -16.17 17.53 0.18
N ASP A 165 -15.21 17.80 1.08
CA ASP A 165 -15.20 17.36 2.48
C ASP A 165 -15.40 15.86 2.65
N LYS A 166 -14.82 15.06 1.76
CA LYS A 166 -15.04 13.61 1.74
C LYS A 166 -14.08 12.82 2.61
N PHE A 167 -13.23 13.46 3.40
CA PHE A 167 -12.38 12.77 4.38
C PHE A 167 -12.95 12.87 5.79
N SER A 168 -12.83 11.79 6.56
CA SER A 168 -13.19 11.74 7.97
C SER A 168 -12.17 10.94 8.76
N PRO A 169 -11.93 11.31 10.03
CA PRO A 169 -11.08 10.53 10.90
C PRO A 169 -11.76 9.20 11.22
N ASN A 170 -11.06 8.10 10.98
CA ASN A 170 -11.35 6.79 11.53
C ASN A 170 -10.37 6.52 12.70
N PRO A 171 -10.66 5.60 13.64
CA PRO A 171 -9.71 5.13 14.64
C PRO A 171 -8.25 4.96 14.18
N VAL A 172 -8.04 4.59 12.91
CA VAL A 172 -6.73 4.17 12.40
C VAL A 172 -6.02 5.16 11.47
N TYR A 173 -6.74 5.82 10.57
CA TYR A 173 -6.23 6.88 9.69
C TYR A 173 -7.38 7.74 9.18
N CYS A 174 -7.06 8.85 8.51
CA CYS A 174 -8.08 9.63 7.82
C CYS A 174 -8.43 9.00 6.48
N SER A 175 -9.67 8.54 6.34
CA SER A 175 -10.17 7.83 5.17
C SER A 175 -11.33 8.58 4.52
N LEU A 176 -11.72 8.14 3.32
CA LEU A 176 -12.95 8.63 2.69
C LEU A 176 -14.17 8.33 3.59
N LYS A 177 -15.11 9.27 3.65
CA LYS A 177 -16.39 9.16 4.39
C LYS A 177 -17.26 8.08 3.77
N GLU A 178 -17.85 7.21 4.58
CA GLU A 178 -18.85 6.25 4.12
C GLU A 178 -20.22 6.94 3.98
N GLU A 179 -20.44 7.67 2.88
CA GLU A 179 -21.74 8.25 2.54
C GLU A 179 -22.38 7.50 1.36
N ARG A 180 -23.68 7.14 1.47
CA ARG A 180 -24.44 6.53 0.38
C ARG A 180 -24.61 7.55 -0.76
N GLY A 181 -24.06 7.28 -1.95
CA GLY A 181 -24.19 8.15 -3.13
C GLY A 181 -22.98 8.10 -4.06
N PHE A 182 -22.72 9.20 -4.80
CA PHE A 182 -21.60 9.39 -5.74
C PHE A 182 -20.22 8.94 -5.21
N LEU A 183 -20.04 8.90 -3.88
CA LEU A 183 -18.83 8.41 -3.22
C LEU A 183 -18.67 6.88 -3.21
N THR A 184 -19.79 6.15 -3.16
CA THR A 184 -19.80 4.70 -3.35
C THR A 184 -19.21 4.34 -4.70
N PHE A 185 -19.46 5.15 -5.75
CA PHE A 185 -18.90 4.93 -7.08
C PHE A 185 -17.37 5.11 -7.13
N HIS A 186 -16.82 6.18 -6.52
CA HIS A 186 -15.37 6.42 -6.50
C HIS A 186 -14.60 5.48 -5.56
N PHE A 187 -15.14 5.19 -4.37
CA PHE A 187 -14.56 4.20 -3.47
C PHE A 187 -14.59 2.81 -4.11
N ILE A 188 -15.70 2.43 -4.75
CA ILE A 188 -15.77 1.21 -5.57
C ILE A 188 -14.77 1.29 -6.71
N GLN A 189 -14.59 2.41 -7.41
CA GLN A 189 -13.66 2.50 -8.54
C GLN A 189 -12.20 2.35 -8.11
N ILE A 190 -11.80 2.91 -6.96
CA ILE A 190 -10.46 2.73 -6.40
C ILE A 190 -10.28 1.30 -5.91
N CYS A 191 -11.22 0.77 -5.11
CA CYS A 191 -11.17 -0.60 -4.62
C CYS A 191 -11.19 -1.61 -5.78
N LEU A 192 -11.99 -1.36 -6.82
CA LEU A 192 -12.07 -2.16 -8.04
C LEU A 192 -10.79 -2.03 -8.86
N GLY A 193 -10.20 -0.84 -8.97
CA GLY A 193 -8.91 -0.63 -9.64
C GLY A 193 -7.77 -1.38 -8.95
N ILE A 194 -7.74 -1.36 -7.62
CA ILE A 194 -6.82 -2.14 -6.79
C ILE A 194 -7.09 -3.64 -6.97
N LEU A 195 -8.34 -4.07 -6.95
CA LEU A 195 -8.74 -5.47 -7.15
C LEU A 195 -8.36 -5.98 -8.54
N ILE A 196 -8.65 -5.20 -9.58
CA ILE A 196 -8.28 -5.51 -10.97
C ILE A 196 -6.76 -5.61 -11.08
N SER A 197 -6.02 -4.68 -10.46
CA SER A 197 -4.56 -4.74 -10.41
C SER A 197 -4.08 -6.03 -9.77
N PHE A 198 -4.68 -6.44 -8.64
CA PHE A 198 -4.39 -7.73 -8.01
C PHE A 198 -4.69 -8.93 -8.90
N VAL A 199 -5.85 -8.95 -9.55
CA VAL A 199 -6.23 -10.03 -10.47
C VAL A 199 -5.24 -10.12 -11.63
N ILE A 200 -4.89 -8.99 -12.25
CA ILE A 200 -3.91 -8.93 -13.34
C ILE A 200 -2.56 -9.46 -12.84
N ILE A 201 -2.09 -8.98 -11.70
CA ILE A 201 -0.83 -9.43 -11.07
C ILE A 201 -0.82 -10.94 -10.86
N ILE A 202 -1.87 -11.50 -10.26
CA ILE A 202 -1.99 -12.93 -9.96
C ILE A 202 -2.01 -13.73 -11.25
N VAL A 203 -2.82 -13.33 -12.23
CA VAL A 203 -2.93 -14.01 -13.53
C VAL A 203 -1.58 -14.01 -14.27
N LEU A 204 -0.93 -12.84 -14.36
CA LEU A 204 0.39 -12.73 -15.01
C LEU A 204 1.44 -13.61 -14.31
N TYR A 205 1.42 -13.65 -12.97
CA TYR A 205 2.34 -14.47 -12.19
C TYR A 205 2.09 -15.97 -12.42
N LEU A 206 0.83 -16.41 -12.43
CA LEU A 206 0.47 -17.80 -12.71
C LEU A 206 0.86 -18.23 -14.12
N ILE A 207 0.65 -17.37 -15.12
CA ILE A 207 1.07 -17.66 -16.50
C ILE A 207 2.60 -17.74 -16.57
N MET A 208 3.32 -16.77 -15.98
CA MET A 208 4.78 -16.77 -15.95
C MET A 208 5.32 -18.02 -15.26
N TRP A 209 4.75 -18.43 -14.13
CA TRP A 209 5.11 -19.64 -13.41
C TRP A 209 4.90 -20.90 -14.25
N CYS A 210 3.73 -21.03 -14.88
CA CYS A 210 3.41 -22.14 -15.78
C CYS A 210 4.39 -22.20 -16.97
N PHE A 211 4.70 -21.05 -17.57
CA PHE A 211 5.65 -20.94 -18.67
C PHE A 211 7.06 -21.38 -18.25
N ILE A 212 7.56 -20.86 -17.12
CA ILE A 212 8.85 -21.22 -16.56
C ILE A 212 8.93 -22.73 -16.26
N LYS A 213 7.89 -23.32 -15.68
CA LYS A 213 7.85 -24.76 -15.36
C LYS A 213 7.91 -25.61 -16.63
N ARG A 214 7.15 -25.23 -17.67
CA ARG A 214 7.19 -25.89 -18.99
C ARG A 214 8.55 -25.76 -19.65
N GLN A 215 9.12 -24.55 -19.68
CA GLN A 215 10.43 -24.28 -20.25
C GLN A 215 11.54 -25.02 -19.50
N THR A 216 11.51 -25.09 -18.16
CA THR A 216 12.50 -25.85 -17.37
C THR A 216 12.47 -27.34 -17.74
N LYS A 217 11.28 -27.91 -17.99
CA LYS A 217 11.15 -29.30 -18.45
C LYS A 217 11.72 -29.52 -19.85
N MET A 218 11.67 -28.52 -20.73
CA MET A 218 12.20 -28.58 -22.10
C MET A 218 13.70 -28.24 -22.18
N MET A 219 14.17 -27.31 -21.36
CA MET A 219 15.56 -26.80 -21.34
C MET A 219 16.58 -27.82 -20.82
N ASN A 220 16.17 -28.85 -20.09
CA ASN A 220 17.03 -30.01 -19.81
C ASN A 220 17.49 -30.73 -21.11
N ARG A 221 17.04 -30.31 -22.29
CA ARG A 221 17.38 -30.90 -23.59
C ARG A 221 18.12 -29.97 -24.57
N SER A 222 18.33 -28.67 -24.30
CA SER A 222 19.04 -27.80 -25.25
C SER A 222 19.80 -26.62 -24.62
N PHE A 223 21.08 -26.51 -24.99
CA PHE A 223 22.02 -25.47 -24.58
C PHE A 223 21.85 -24.19 -25.42
N GLY A 224 21.53 -23.09 -24.73
CA GLY A 224 21.45 -21.72 -25.29
C GLY A 224 21.10 -20.68 -24.22
N GLN A 225 21.40 -20.98 -22.95
CA GLN A 225 20.55 -20.62 -21.81
C GLN A 225 20.89 -19.32 -21.08
N GLN A 226 22.02 -18.66 -21.34
CA GLN A 226 22.50 -17.61 -20.44
C GLN A 226 21.59 -16.37 -20.39
N SER A 227 21.08 -15.92 -21.55
CA SER A 227 20.14 -14.79 -21.62
C SER A 227 18.80 -15.14 -20.97
N ALA A 228 18.26 -16.33 -21.25
CA ALA A 228 17.01 -16.82 -20.65
C ALA A 228 17.12 -17.00 -19.13
N VAL A 229 18.27 -17.49 -18.64
CA VAL A 229 18.56 -17.64 -17.20
C VAL A 229 18.60 -16.26 -16.51
N ASN A 230 19.23 -15.26 -17.14
CA ASN A 230 19.29 -13.90 -16.61
C ASN A 230 17.89 -13.25 -16.57
N SER A 231 17.11 -13.37 -17.64
CA SER A 231 15.72 -12.90 -17.70
C SER A 231 14.85 -13.53 -16.62
N ARG A 232 14.96 -14.85 -16.42
CA ARG A 232 14.25 -15.58 -15.37
C ARG A 232 14.65 -15.11 -13.98
N ARG A 233 15.95 -14.93 -13.71
CA ARG A 233 16.44 -14.44 -12.41
C ARG A 233 15.92 -13.03 -12.12
N LEU A 234 15.95 -12.14 -13.11
CA LEU A 234 15.41 -10.78 -12.96
C LEU A 234 13.90 -10.80 -12.68
N ALA A 235 13.14 -11.60 -13.43
CA ALA A 235 11.70 -11.72 -13.22
C ALA A 235 11.33 -12.32 -11.86
N LEU A 236 12.09 -13.30 -11.38
CA LEU A 236 11.91 -13.84 -10.02
C LEU A 236 12.14 -12.74 -8.97
N LYS A 237 13.19 -11.94 -9.11
CA LYS A 237 13.46 -10.82 -8.19
C LYS A 237 12.35 -9.76 -8.23
N LEU A 238 11.83 -9.41 -9.41
CA LEU A 238 10.70 -8.50 -9.55
C LEU A 238 9.41 -9.07 -8.96
N SER A 239 9.18 -10.39 -9.08
CA SER A 239 8.01 -11.02 -8.48
C SER A 239 8.02 -11.03 -6.95
N LEU A 240 9.19 -10.90 -6.31
CA LEU A 240 9.26 -10.75 -4.85
C LEU A 240 8.63 -9.42 -4.40
N PHE A 241 8.86 -8.32 -5.12
CA PHE A 241 8.19 -7.04 -4.83
C PHE A 241 6.68 -7.17 -4.97
N VAL A 242 6.22 -7.85 -6.02
CA VAL A 242 4.80 -8.10 -6.27
C VAL A 242 4.17 -8.94 -5.17
N LEU A 243 4.85 -10.01 -4.72
CA LEU A 243 4.37 -10.85 -3.62
C LEU A 243 4.26 -10.06 -2.32
N VAL A 244 5.27 -9.25 -2.02
CA VAL A 244 5.27 -8.38 -0.83
C VAL A 244 4.11 -7.38 -0.88
N HIS A 245 3.83 -6.79 -2.04
CA HIS A 245 2.68 -5.91 -2.22
C HIS A 245 1.33 -6.63 -1.99
N VAL A 246 1.18 -7.86 -2.47
CA VAL A 246 -0.01 -8.69 -2.19
C VAL A 246 -0.19 -8.94 -0.69
N ILE A 247 0.89 -9.20 0.04
CA ILE A 247 0.83 -9.39 1.49
C ILE A 247 0.42 -8.08 2.19
N GLN A 248 1.02 -6.96 1.80
CA GLN A 248 0.78 -5.64 2.43
C GLN A 248 -0.65 -5.13 2.20
N PHE A 249 -1.14 -5.20 0.96
CA PHE A 249 -2.37 -4.54 0.54
C PHE A 249 -3.52 -5.51 0.24
N GLY A 250 -3.28 -6.82 0.19
CA GLY A 250 -4.33 -7.81 -0.01
C GLY A 250 -5.41 -7.75 1.07
N GLY A 251 -5.01 -7.52 2.32
CA GLY A 251 -5.97 -7.30 3.42
C GLY A 251 -6.85 -6.07 3.20
N ASN A 252 -6.28 -4.95 2.73
CA ASN A 252 -7.03 -3.71 2.43
C ASN A 252 -8.04 -3.91 1.29
N ALA A 253 -7.68 -4.71 0.28
CA ALA A 253 -8.60 -5.03 -0.82
C ALA A 253 -9.78 -5.87 -0.34
N VAL A 254 -9.53 -6.87 0.52
CA VAL A 254 -10.60 -7.69 1.14
C VAL A 254 -11.45 -6.85 2.09
N GLU A 255 -10.84 -6.00 2.91
CA GLU A 255 -11.56 -5.08 3.80
C GLU A 255 -12.45 -4.12 3.01
N GLY A 256 -11.96 -3.56 1.90
CA GLY A 256 -12.76 -2.68 1.04
C GLY A 256 -13.98 -3.38 0.43
N LEU A 257 -13.86 -4.65 0.04
CA LEU A 257 -15.02 -5.45 -0.37
C LEU A 257 -15.96 -5.74 0.79
N TRP A 258 -15.44 -6.04 1.98
CA TRP A 258 -16.24 -6.33 3.16
C TRP A 258 -17.11 -5.12 3.53
N ILE A 259 -16.52 -3.92 3.58
CA ILE A 259 -17.21 -2.65 3.87
C ILE A 259 -18.42 -2.41 2.94
N SER A 260 -18.37 -2.90 1.69
CA SER A 260 -19.49 -2.78 0.76
C SER A 260 -20.73 -3.61 1.13
N ILE A 261 -20.54 -4.61 2.01
CA ILE A 261 -21.59 -5.51 2.50
C ILE A 261 -21.98 -5.10 3.93
N GLU A 262 -20.99 -4.97 4.81
CA GLU A 262 -21.16 -4.65 6.24
C GLU A 262 -19.86 -4.10 6.84
N GLU A 263 -19.94 -3.48 8.02
CA GLU A 263 -18.76 -2.98 8.72
C GLU A 263 -17.87 -4.14 9.23
N PRO A 264 -16.58 -4.21 8.83
CA PRO A 264 -15.69 -5.28 9.25
C PRO A 264 -15.30 -5.13 10.74
N PRO A 265 -15.11 -6.24 11.47
CA PRO A 265 -14.67 -6.22 12.86
C PRO A 265 -13.36 -5.43 13.06
N MET A 266 -13.28 -4.61 14.12
CA MET A 266 -12.12 -3.73 14.36
C MET A 266 -10.78 -4.46 14.47
N ASN A 267 -10.76 -5.69 14.99
CA ASN A 267 -9.56 -6.53 15.05
C ASN A 267 -9.03 -6.91 13.66
N VAL A 268 -9.91 -7.14 12.69
CA VAL A 268 -9.53 -7.38 11.29
C VAL A 268 -8.87 -6.14 10.72
N ARG A 269 -9.46 -4.96 10.95
CA ARG A 269 -8.89 -3.67 10.51
C ARG A 269 -7.50 -3.44 11.11
N TYR A 270 -7.34 -3.66 12.42
CA TYR A 270 -6.04 -3.53 13.09
C TYR A 270 -4.99 -4.48 12.50
N ALA A 271 -5.37 -5.73 12.19
CA ALA A 271 -4.46 -6.68 11.57
C ALA A 271 -4.05 -6.24 10.16
N THR A 272 -5.01 -5.80 9.34
CA THR A 272 -4.74 -5.29 7.98
C THR A 272 -3.76 -4.12 8.01
N ILE A 273 -4.00 -3.13 8.88
CA ILE A 273 -3.12 -1.97 9.02
C ILE A 273 -1.74 -2.38 9.52
N PHE A 274 -1.67 -3.25 10.53
CA PHE A 274 -0.39 -3.70 11.05
C PHE A 274 0.43 -4.41 9.97
N ILE A 275 -0.19 -5.28 9.17
CA ILE A 275 0.46 -5.95 8.04
C ILE A 275 0.90 -4.92 6.99
N GLY A 276 0.05 -3.98 6.59
CA GLY A 276 0.42 -2.92 5.64
C GLY A 276 1.58 -2.04 6.13
N ALA A 277 1.66 -1.79 7.44
CA ALA A 277 2.71 -0.99 8.07
C ALA A 277 4.10 -1.67 8.06
N THR A 278 4.16 -2.99 7.89
CA THR A 278 5.42 -3.74 7.74
C THR A 278 6.08 -3.55 6.38
N GLY A 279 5.41 -2.88 5.44
CA GLY A 279 5.75 -3.01 4.04
C GLY A 279 7.11 -2.46 3.64
N GLY A 280 7.55 -1.32 4.19
CA GLY A 280 8.88 -0.77 3.92
C GLY A 280 10.01 -1.69 4.37
N MET A 281 9.82 -2.37 5.50
CA MET A 281 10.75 -3.41 5.95
C MET A 281 10.79 -4.60 4.98
N MET A 282 9.63 -5.09 4.54
CA MET A 282 9.55 -6.18 3.56
C MET A 282 10.19 -5.80 2.22
N ASN A 283 9.92 -4.60 1.71
CA ASN A 283 10.52 -4.07 0.48
C ASN A 283 12.04 -3.94 0.62
N GLY A 284 12.54 -3.52 1.78
CA GLY A 284 13.97 -3.51 2.09
C GLY A 284 14.60 -4.91 2.06
N LEU A 285 13.91 -5.93 2.59
CA LEU A 285 14.37 -7.33 2.51
C LEU A 285 14.41 -7.82 1.06
N VAL A 286 13.41 -7.47 0.24
CA VAL A 286 13.41 -7.77 -1.19
C VAL A 286 14.58 -7.08 -1.89
N PHE A 287 14.86 -5.82 -1.57
CA PHE A 287 16.02 -5.12 -2.12
C PHE A 287 17.35 -5.84 -1.80
N LEU A 288 17.55 -6.25 -0.54
CA LEU A 288 18.76 -6.98 -0.12
C LEU A 288 18.91 -8.32 -0.84
N THR A 289 17.81 -9.06 -1.02
CA THR A 289 17.81 -10.35 -1.73
C THR A 289 17.96 -10.18 -3.24
N ALA A 290 17.38 -9.13 -3.81
CA ALA A 290 17.50 -8.79 -5.22
C ALA A 290 18.91 -8.33 -5.62
N ARG A 291 19.70 -7.82 -4.67
CA ARG A 291 21.05 -7.34 -4.94
C ARG A 291 22.15 -8.42 -4.82
N LYS A 292 21.88 -9.49 -4.08
CA LYS A 292 22.71 -10.72 -4.08
C LYS A 292 22.62 -11.44 -5.42
#